data_AF-A0A528TH32-F1
#
_entry.id   AF-A0A528TH32-F1
#
_cell.length_a   1.000
_cell.length_b   1.000
_cell.length_c   1.000
_cell.angle_alpha   90.00
_cell.angle_beta   90.00
_cell.angle_gamma   90.00
#
_symmetry.space_group_name_H-M   'P 1'
#
loop_
_entity.id
_entity.type
_entity.pdbx_description
1 polymer ?
#
loop_
_entity_poly.entity_id
_entity_poly.type
_entity_poly.pdbx_seq_one_letter_code
_entity_poly.pdbx_strand_id
1 'polypeptide(L)'
;IEEFEKRLTNSTKLVAITHMSNALGTVTPIKEIVRIAHSRGIPVLVDGSQSAVHMPIDVQELDCDFFVFTGHKVYGPSGIGVLYGKKHMLEEMRPFMGGGEMIEE
;
A
#
# COMPACT_ATOMS: atom_id res chain seq x y z
N ILE A 1 -9.22 15.46 4.48
CA ILE A 1 -8.14 15.58 3.47
C ILE A 1 -7.21 16.76 3.78
N GLU A 2 -7.75 17.93 4.12
CA GLU A 2 -6.97 19.14 4.47
C GLU A 2 -5.90 18.87 5.56
N GLU A 3 -6.27 18.20 6.65
CA GLU A 3 -5.34 17.87 7.74
C GLU A 3 -4.24 16.88 7.32
N PHE A 4 -4.50 16.03 6.33
CA PHE A 4 -3.47 15.18 5.75
C PHE A 4 -2.47 16.02 4.96
N GLU A 5 -2.96 16.92 4.10
CA GLU A 5 -2.09 17.75 3.26
C GLU A 5 -1.21 18.71 4.08
N LYS A 6 -1.74 19.28 5.17
CA LYS A 6 -0.98 20.14 6.09
C LYS A 6 0.19 19.41 6.76
N ARG A 7 0.13 18.08 6.88
CA ARG A 7 1.18 17.27 7.52
C ARG A 7 2.29 16.87 6.55
N LEU A 8 2.09 17.02 5.25
CA LEU A 8 3.12 16.74 4.25
C LEU A 8 4.13 17.89 4.19
N THR A 9 5.40 17.57 4.33
CA THR A 9 6.53 18.52 4.31
C THR A 9 7.56 18.10 3.25
N ASN A 10 8.57 18.94 3.02
CA ASN A 10 9.69 18.61 2.13
C ASN A 10 10.53 17.40 2.60
N SER A 11 10.41 17.03 3.88
CA SER A 11 11.09 15.86 4.46
C SER A 11 10.26 14.59 4.39
N THR A 12 8.99 14.64 3.97
CA THR A 12 8.16 13.44 3.80
C THR A 12 8.70 12.59 2.64
N LYS A 13 8.97 11.31 2.91
CA LYS A 13 9.54 10.36 1.93
C LYS A 13 8.65 9.15 1.63
N LEU A 14 7.59 8.95 2.41
CA LEU A 14 6.61 7.88 2.24
C LEU A 14 5.33 8.28 2.95
N VAL A 15 4.18 7.94 2.36
CA VAL A 15 2.88 7.90 3.05
C VAL A 15 2.48 6.45 3.25
N ALA A 16 2.19 6.05 4.48
CA ALA A 16 1.61 4.74 4.78
C ALA A 16 0.25 4.96 5.45
N ILE A 17 -0.82 4.43 4.87
CA ILE A 17 -2.19 4.72 5.31
C ILE A 17 -3.12 3.53 5.11
N THR A 18 -4.07 3.33 6.04
CA THR A 18 -5.10 2.31 5.90
C THR A 18 -6.15 2.70 4.88
N HIS A 19 -6.59 1.77 4.04
CA HIS A 19 -7.73 1.98 3.14
C HIS A 19 -9.06 1.91 3.89
N MET A 20 -9.16 1.00 4.87
CA MET A 20 -10.35 0.82 5.72
C MET A 20 -9.94 0.47 7.14
N SER A 21 -10.37 1.27 8.12
CA SER A 21 -10.08 1.04 9.53
C SER A 21 -10.72 -0.26 10.02
N ASN A 22 -9.95 -1.10 10.70
CA ASN A 22 -10.46 -2.31 11.36
C ASN A 22 -11.26 -2.02 12.63
N ALA A 23 -11.11 -0.84 13.21
CA ALA A 23 -11.79 -0.46 14.44
C ALA A 23 -13.06 0.34 14.17
N LEU A 24 -12.99 1.28 13.22
CA LEU A 24 -14.07 2.23 12.95
C LEU A 24 -14.86 1.89 11.68
N GLY A 25 -14.33 1.04 10.80
CA GLY A 25 -14.90 0.79 9.47
C GLY A 25 -14.75 1.95 8.49
N THR A 26 -14.18 3.10 8.92
CA THR A 26 -13.97 4.27 8.07
C THR A 26 -13.12 3.94 6.85
N VAL A 27 -13.62 4.28 5.66
CA VAL A 27 -12.89 4.19 4.40
C VAL A 27 -12.17 5.52 4.14
N THR A 28 -10.87 5.47 3.88
CA THR A 28 -10.07 6.67 3.59
C THR A 28 -10.12 7.00 2.10
N PRO A 29 -10.06 8.29 1.71
CA PRO A 29 -10.09 8.70 0.30
C PRO A 29 -8.73 8.46 -0.38
N ILE A 30 -8.35 7.19 -0.57
CA ILE A 30 -7.01 6.79 -1.04
C ILE A 30 -6.63 7.45 -2.36
N LYS A 31 -7.53 7.47 -3.36
CA LYS A 31 -7.24 8.08 -4.67
C LYS A 31 -6.79 9.53 -4.57
N GLU A 32 -7.43 10.31 -3.69
CA GLU A 32 -7.09 11.71 -3.46
C GLU A 32 -5.78 11.86 -2.66
N ILE A 33 -5.57 10.99 -1.66
CA ILE A 33 -4.32 10.93 -0.89
C ILE A 33 -3.13 10.64 -1.81
N VAL A 34 -3.26 9.65 -2.70
CA VAL A 34 -2.25 9.26 -3.68
C VAL A 34 -1.95 10.42 -4.63
N ARG A 35 -2.99 11.04 -5.20
CA ARG A 35 -2.84 12.22 -6.07
C ARG A 35 -2.03 13.34 -5.41
N ILE A 36 -2.34 13.68 -4.15
CA ILE A 36 -1.63 14.74 -3.40
C ILE A 36 -0.18 14.32 -3.12
N ALA A 37 0.05 13.09 -2.67
CA ALA A 37 1.40 12.59 -2.36
C ALA A 37 2.29 12.55 -3.61
N HIS A 38 1.78 12.03 -4.72
CA HIS A 38 2.47 11.97 -6.01
C HIS A 38 2.79 13.33 -6.60
N SER A 39 1.92 14.33 -6.40
CA SER A 39 2.22 15.72 -6.82
C SER A 39 3.49 16.29 -6.16
N ARG A 40 3.97 15.64 -5.10
CA ARG A 40 5.18 15.99 -4.34
C ARG A 40 6.28 14.92 -4.47
N GLY A 41 6.11 13.93 -5.35
CA GLY A 41 7.06 12.84 -5.54
C GLY A 41 7.15 11.86 -4.34
N ILE A 42 6.08 11.74 -3.56
CA ILE A 42 6.07 10.90 -2.35
C ILE A 42 5.33 9.59 -2.65
N PRO A 43 5.97 8.42 -2.50
CA PRO A 43 5.32 7.13 -2.69
C PRO A 43 4.28 6.84 -1.60
N VAL A 44 3.27 6.02 -1.93
CA VAL A 44 2.16 5.66 -1.05
C VAL A 44 2.01 4.16 -0.89
N LEU A 45 2.08 3.69 0.35
CA LEU A 45 1.70 2.35 0.78
C LEU A 45 0.29 2.36 1.37
N VAL A 46 -0.56 1.49 0.85
CA VAL A 46 -1.95 1.33 1.30
C VAL A 46 -2.11 0.00 2.06
N ASP A 47 -2.50 0.08 3.33
CA ASP A 47 -2.95 -1.09 4.09
C ASP A 47 -4.41 -1.41 3.76
N GLY A 48 -4.57 -2.43 2.91
CA GLY A 48 -5.85 -2.94 2.44
C GLY A 48 -6.36 -4.14 3.21
N SER A 49 -5.79 -4.46 4.38
CA SER A 49 -6.12 -5.69 5.10
C SER A 49 -7.61 -5.87 5.44
N GLN A 50 -8.36 -4.77 5.57
CA GLN A 50 -9.81 -4.80 5.74
C GLN A 50 -10.56 -4.53 4.43
N SER A 51 -10.10 -3.56 3.62
CA SER A 51 -10.80 -3.21 2.38
C SER A 51 -10.85 -4.38 1.40
N ALA A 52 -9.78 -5.20 1.32
CA ALA A 52 -9.72 -6.37 0.44
C ALA A 52 -10.78 -7.43 0.75
N VAL A 53 -11.37 -7.41 1.95
CA VAL A 53 -12.46 -8.31 2.35
C VAL A 53 -13.84 -7.71 1.99
N HIS A 54 -13.94 -6.38 2.02
CA HIS A 54 -15.21 -5.67 2.09
C HIS A 54 -15.57 -4.89 0.82
N MET A 55 -14.65 -4.73 -0.13
CA MET A 55 -14.88 -4.00 -1.36
C MET A 55 -13.97 -4.45 -2.51
N PRO A 56 -14.38 -4.23 -3.77
CA PRO A 56 -13.49 -4.40 -4.92
C PRO A 56 -12.24 -3.53 -4.79
N ILE A 57 -11.10 -4.09 -5.15
CA ILE A 57 -9.82 -3.38 -5.15
C ILE A 57 -9.28 -3.33 -6.57
N ASP A 58 -9.07 -2.12 -7.08
CA ASP A 58 -8.34 -1.84 -8.31
C ASP A 58 -7.11 -0.98 -7.97
N VAL A 59 -5.94 -1.61 -7.91
CA VAL A 59 -4.69 -0.93 -7.57
C VAL A 59 -4.20 0.01 -8.67
N GLN A 60 -4.66 -0.17 -9.91
CA GLN A 60 -4.33 0.74 -11.02
C GLN A 60 -5.20 2.00 -10.94
N GLU A 61 -6.48 1.86 -10.59
CA GLU A 61 -7.36 3.01 -10.39
C GLU A 61 -6.96 3.82 -9.14
N LEU A 62 -6.58 3.15 -8.06
CA LEU A 62 -6.08 3.80 -6.84
C LEU A 62 -4.71 4.46 -7.03
N ASP A 63 -3.94 3.99 -8.02
CA ASP A 63 -2.58 4.41 -8.36
C ASP A 63 -1.57 4.34 -7.19
N CYS A 64 -1.86 3.56 -6.15
CA CYS A 64 -0.94 3.37 -5.03
C CYS A 64 0.35 2.66 -5.46
N ASP A 65 1.46 3.00 -4.81
CA ASP A 65 2.77 2.42 -5.14
C ASP A 65 2.96 1.05 -4.51
N PHE A 66 2.37 0.85 -3.33
CA PHE A 66 2.29 -0.44 -2.65
C PHE A 66 0.88 -0.67 -2.09
N PHE A 67 0.44 -1.93 -2.12
CA PHE A 67 -0.81 -2.36 -1.51
C PHE A 67 -0.60 -3.69 -0.79
N VAL A 68 -1.05 -3.79 0.46
CA VAL A 68 -0.89 -5.01 1.26
C VAL A 68 -2.23 -5.54 1.78
N PHE A 69 -2.33 -6.87 1.89
CA PHE A 69 -3.41 -7.52 2.62
C PHE A 69 -2.97 -8.92 3.12
N THR A 70 -3.82 -9.56 3.93
CA THR A 70 -3.53 -10.88 4.54
C THR A 70 -4.58 -11.93 4.18
N GLY A 71 -4.13 -13.16 3.92
CA GLY A 71 -4.96 -14.26 3.45
C GLY A 71 -6.07 -14.66 4.42
N HIS A 72 -5.77 -14.73 5.72
CA HIS A 72 -6.73 -15.19 6.74
C HIS A 72 -7.93 -14.25 6.95
N LYS A 73 -7.88 -13.02 6.42
CA LYS A 73 -9.02 -12.09 6.43
C LYS A 73 -9.91 -12.23 5.19
N VAL A 74 -9.35 -12.67 4.08
CA VAL A 74 -10.07 -12.93 2.81
C VAL A 74 -10.50 -14.40 2.69
N TYR A 75 -10.84 -15.03 3.83
CA TYR A 75 -11.27 -16.43 3.92
C TYR A 75 -10.23 -17.47 3.45
N GLY A 76 -8.97 -17.07 3.32
CA GLY A 76 -7.83 -17.93 3.01
C GLY A 76 -7.14 -18.50 4.25
N PRO A 77 -6.02 -19.23 4.05
CA PRO A 77 -5.27 -19.81 5.15
C PRO A 77 -4.51 -18.77 5.99
N SER A 78 -4.12 -19.16 7.20
CA SER A 78 -3.14 -18.43 8.00
C SER A 78 -1.73 -18.56 7.42
N GLY A 79 -0.83 -17.66 7.82
CA GLY A 79 0.59 -17.72 7.41
C GLY A 79 0.90 -17.18 6.01
N ILE A 80 -0.08 -16.65 5.27
CA ILE A 80 0.12 -16.03 3.96
C ILE A 80 -0.44 -14.61 3.89
N GLY A 81 0.26 -13.75 3.15
CA GLY A 81 -0.14 -12.39 2.83
C GLY A 81 0.41 -11.98 1.47
N VAL A 82 0.02 -10.79 1.03
CA VAL A 82 0.40 -10.27 -0.28
C VAL A 82 0.93 -8.85 -0.13
N LEU A 83 2.03 -8.58 -0.81
CA LEU A 83 2.51 -7.24 -1.14
C LEU A 83 2.42 -7.07 -2.65
N TYR A 84 1.52 -6.21 -3.10
CA TYR A 84 1.59 -5.61 -4.42
C TYR A 84 2.53 -4.41 -4.35
N GLY A 85 3.36 -4.23 -5.37
CA GLY A 85 4.10 -3.01 -5.61
C GLY A 85 4.16 -2.71 -7.11
N LYS A 86 4.21 -1.43 -7.47
CA LYS A 86 4.51 -1.05 -8.87
C LYS A 86 5.85 -1.64 -9.28
N LYS A 87 5.96 -2.12 -10.52
CA LYS A 87 7.16 -2.82 -11.02
C LYS A 87 8.46 -2.05 -10.75
N HIS A 88 8.52 -0.77 -11.14
CA HIS A 88 9.71 0.05 -10.94
C HIS A 88 10.06 0.24 -9.45
N MET A 89 9.06 0.31 -8.57
CA MET A 89 9.30 0.40 -7.12
C MET A 89 9.93 -0.90 -6.59
N LEU A 90 9.45 -2.05 -7.05
CA LEU A 90 10.00 -3.35 -6.66
C LEU A 90 11.42 -3.56 -7.20
N GLU A 91 11.71 -3.08 -8.42
CA GLU A 91 13.04 -3.15 -9.04
C GLU A 91 14.08 -2.27 -8.31
N GLU A 92 13.67 -1.15 -7.74
CA GLU A 92 14.54 -0.28 -6.93
C GLU A 92 14.80 -0.80 -5.51
N MET A 93 13.97 -1.74 -5.02
CA MET A 93 14.07 -2.26 -3.66
C MET A 93 15.19 -3.30 -3.57
N ARG A 94 16.06 -3.13 -2.56
CA ARG A 94 17.00 -4.19 -2.18
C ARG A 94 16.23 -5.44 -1.70
N PRO A 95 16.78 -6.65 -1.90
CA PRO A 95 16.22 -7.87 -1.33
C PRO A 95 15.98 -7.75 0.18
N PHE A 96 14.82 -8.22 0.65
CA PHE A 96 14.48 -8.20 2.08
C PHE A 96 15.00 -9.45 2.81
N MET A 97 14.66 -10.63 2.31
CA MET A 97 15.17 -11.92 2.79
C MET A 97 16.18 -12.45 1.79
N GLY A 98 17.27 -13.03 2.28
CA GLY A 98 18.24 -13.75 1.46
C GLY A 98 18.16 -15.26 1.68
N GLY A 99 18.35 -16.06 0.62
CA GLY A 99 18.33 -17.52 0.72
C GLY A 99 18.50 -18.24 -0.62
N GLY A 100 17.95 -19.45 -0.72
CA GLY A 100 17.91 -20.21 -1.98
C GLY A 100 17.20 -19.43 -3.09
N GLU A 101 17.48 -19.79 -4.35
CA GLU A 101 16.92 -19.15 -5.57
C GLU A 101 17.32 -17.68 -5.82
N MET A 102 18.37 -17.18 -5.16
CA MET A 102 18.90 -15.82 -5.39
C MET A 102 19.98 -15.72 -6.49
N ILE A 103 20.32 -16.81 -7.17
CA ILE A 103 21.30 -16.82 -8.25
C ILE A 103 20.52 -16.87 -9.58
N GLU A 104 20.65 -15.82 -10.38
CA GLU A 104 20.26 -15.84 -11.80
C GLU A 104 21.41 -16.46 -12.62
N GLU A 105 21.11 -17.39 -13.53
CA GLU A 105 22.07 -17.95 -14.50
C GLU A 105 22.46 -16.93 -15.58
#